data_AF-A0A239QJJ3-F1
#
_entry.id   AF-A0A239QJJ3-F1
#
_cell.length_a   1.000
_cell.length_b   1.000
_cell.length_c   1.000
_cell.angle_alpha   90.00
_cell.angle_beta   90.00
_cell.angle_gamma   90.00
#
_symmetry.space_group_name_H-M   'P 1'
#
loop_
_entity.id
_entity.type
_entity.pdbx_description
1 polymer ?
#
loop_
_entity_poly.entity_id
_entity_poly.type
_entity_poly.pdbx_seq_one_letter_code
_entity_poly.pdbx_strand_id
1 'polypeptide(L)'
;MEFFLNFLHQKVPQDSKDIPLYYRRALTTSEVLLVVYFVICFFLFPIINDGRWEWIPLIFAILSVCCLWMLKHGGARINLIKYTVVSIGWVCWNVRYFGWNSGVQHMMTLILVFVFFNVYDKPINKLLWFLSILLIRVGLFYVTQLFPALYNMGTKANTIYQTLNTIAFFLMLACACIIFSTSIQETERQLRLRNQILYKEAGTDSLTGLPNRRLMIEQIEQYCVENRNQTFCVAIADLDYFKQVNDTYGHKCGDYVLMRLTKLFTEHAMERYSACRWGGEEFCFFLPGMNLDEAGAVMNDLCFQVEKMKLQYNGNEFSITLTIGVEEYDFASPLDTLLNAADEKLYMGKNAGRNRVVV
;
A
#
# COMPACT_ATOMS: atom_id res chain seq x y z
N MET A 1 -28.97 -2.45 -5.67
CA MET A 1 -29.29 -1.10 -6.17
C MET A 1 -28.58 -0.04 -5.33
N GLU A 2 -28.70 -0.09 -4.01
CA GLU A 2 -28.08 0.85 -3.07
C GLU A 2 -26.53 0.91 -3.14
N PHE A 3 -25.85 -0.25 -3.21
CA PHE A 3 -24.39 -0.31 -3.42
C PHE A 3 -23.93 0.46 -4.67
N PHE A 4 -24.65 0.31 -5.79
CA PHE A 4 -24.32 0.95 -7.05
C PHE A 4 -24.53 2.48 -6.99
N LEU A 5 -25.61 2.92 -6.33
CA LEU A 5 -25.87 4.35 -6.10
C LEU A 5 -24.79 4.97 -5.20
N ASN A 6 -24.35 4.25 -4.16
CA ASN A 6 -23.28 4.70 -3.27
C ASN A 6 -21.93 4.77 -4.00
N PHE A 7 -21.62 3.80 -4.86
CA PHE A 7 -20.42 3.81 -5.70
C PHE A 7 -20.39 5.03 -6.63
N LEU A 8 -21.50 5.34 -7.31
CA LEU A 8 -21.57 6.48 -8.23
C LEU A 8 -21.37 7.84 -7.55
N HIS A 9 -21.72 7.94 -6.27
CA HIS A 9 -21.62 9.16 -5.46
C HIS A 9 -20.39 9.21 -4.55
N GLN A 10 -19.43 8.28 -4.71
CA GLN A 10 -18.22 8.24 -3.92
C GLN A 10 -17.52 9.61 -3.92
N LYS A 11 -17.10 10.06 -2.74
CA LYS A 11 -16.34 11.30 -2.59
C LYS A 11 -14.99 11.17 -3.30
N VAL A 12 -14.59 12.26 -3.93
CA VAL A 12 -13.36 12.34 -4.72
C VAL A 12 -12.51 13.48 -4.16
N PRO A 13 -11.16 13.41 -4.20
CA PRO A 13 -10.32 14.53 -3.82
C PRO A 13 -10.72 15.80 -4.56
N GLN A 14 -10.61 16.95 -3.89
CA GLN A 14 -10.86 18.24 -4.53
C GLN A 14 -9.86 18.44 -5.67
N ASP A 15 -10.35 18.97 -6.80
CA ASP A 15 -9.55 19.20 -8.00
C ASP A 15 -8.37 20.12 -7.67
N SER A 16 -7.16 19.56 -7.64
CA SER A 16 -5.94 20.33 -7.40
C SER A 16 -5.49 20.95 -8.72
N LYS A 17 -4.92 22.16 -8.65
CA LYS A 17 -4.23 22.75 -9.82
C LYS A 17 -3.09 21.84 -10.31
N ASP A 18 -2.50 21.07 -9.40
CA ASP A 18 -1.45 20.12 -9.69
C ASP A 18 -2.01 18.77 -10.17
N ILE A 19 -1.51 18.32 -11.31
CA ILE A 19 -1.84 17.01 -11.90
C ILE A 19 -1.02 15.93 -11.21
N PRO A 20 -1.60 14.76 -10.85
CA PRO A 20 -0.87 13.63 -10.32
C PRO A 20 0.24 13.25 -11.28
N LEU A 21 1.43 13.00 -10.73
CA LEU A 21 2.64 12.78 -11.52
C LEU A 21 2.47 11.62 -12.52
N TYR A 22 1.82 10.54 -12.11
CA TYR A 22 1.53 9.40 -12.98
C TYR A 22 0.63 9.78 -14.16
N TYR A 23 -0.40 10.58 -13.91
CA TYR A 23 -1.38 11.01 -14.91
C TYR A 23 -0.72 11.96 -15.91
N ARG A 24 0.08 12.90 -15.39
CA ARG A 24 0.91 13.82 -16.18
C ARG A 24 1.89 13.06 -17.07
N ARG A 25 2.60 12.07 -16.53
CA ARG A 25 3.52 11.22 -17.30
C ARG A 25 2.78 10.46 -18.41
N ALA A 26 1.68 9.79 -18.09
CA ALA A 26 0.90 9.05 -19.08
C ALA A 26 0.39 9.95 -20.21
N LEU A 27 -0.18 11.11 -19.88
CA LEU A 27 -0.72 12.05 -20.85
C LEU A 27 0.38 12.66 -21.73
N THR A 28 1.52 13.03 -21.13
CA THR A 28 2.69 13.56 -21.86
C THR A 28 3.22 12.52 -22.85
N THR A 29 3.41 11.27 -22.41
CA THR A 29 3.89 10.19 -23.28
C THR A 29 2.92 9.95 -24.44
N SER A 30 1.61 9.92 -24.17
CA SER A 30 0.59 9.71 -25.20
C SER A 30 0.56 10.84 -26.23
N GLU A 31 0.66 12.10 -25.78
CA GLU A 31 0.72 13.25 -26.68
C GLU A 31 2.00 13.26 -27.54
N VAL A 32 3.15 12.90 -26.98
CA VAL A 32 4.40 12.74 -27.77
C VAL A 32 4.22 11.66 -28.83
N LEU A 33 3.63 10.52 -28.47
CA LEU A 33 3.35 9.44 -29.43
C LEU A 33 2.35 9.89 -30.51
N LEU A 34 1.34 10.70 -30.18
CA LEU A 34 0.41 11.28 -31.15
C LEU A 34 1.13 12.21 -32.14
N VAL A 35 2.02 13.09 -31.66
CA VAL A 35 2.83 13.96 -32.53
C VAL A 35 3.66 13.11 -33.50
N VAL A 36 4.35 12.08 -33.01
CA VAL A 36 5.13 11.16 -33.86
C VAL A 36 4.24 10.47 -34.88
N TYR A 37 3.08 9.97 -34.45
CA TYR A 37 2.10 9.33 -35.34
C TYR A 37 1.59 10.29 -36.43
N PHE A 38 1.27 11.54 -36.10
CA PHE A 38 0.83 12.53 -37.08
C PHE A 38 1.92 12.89 -38.09
N VAL A 39 3.18 12.98 -37.65
CA VAL A 39 4.34 13.18 -38.54
C VAL A 39 4.51 11.98 -39.48
N ILE A 40 4.36 10.75 -38.99
CA ILE A 40 4.37 9.55 -39.83
C ILE A 40 3.24 9.60 -40.87
N CYS A 41 2.02 9.97 -40.46
CA CYS A 41 0.89 10.14 -41.38
C CYS A 41 1.16 11.19 -42.46
N PHE A 42 1.80 12.32 -42.11
CA PHE A 42 2.15 13.36 -43.08
C PHE A 42 3.03 12.84 -44.22
N PHE A 43 4.04 12.02 -43.90
CA PHE A 43 4.91 11.41 -44.92
C PHE A 43 4.27 10.21 -45.63
N LEU A 44 3.38 9.49 -44.95
CA LEU A 44 2.70 8.33 -45.52
C LEU A 44 1.65 8.75 -46.57
N PHE A 45 0.90 9.81 -46.31
CA PHE A 45 -0.23 10.23 -47.14
C PHE A 45 0.09 10.44 -48.62
N PRO A 46 1.16 11.14 -49.05
CA PRO A 46 1.49 11.24 -50.47
C PRO A 46 1.82 9.87 -51.11
N ILE A 47 2.30 8.90 -50.35
CA ILE A 47 2.61 7.54 -50.85
C ILE A 47 1.32 6.74 -51.11
N ILE A 48 0.31 6.92 -50.26
CA ILE A 48 -0.93 6.13 -50.28
C ILE A 48 -2.12 6.83 -50.95
N ASN A 49 -2.01 8.13 -51.24
CA ASN A 49 -3.07 8.99 -51.77
C ASN A 49 -2.71 9.50 -53.19
N ASP A 50 -2.23 8.60 -54.06
CA ASP A 50 -1.87 8.91 -55.45
C ASP A 50 -0.95 10.14 -55.63
N GLY A 51 0.03 10.32 -54.72
CA GLY A 51 0.96 11.45 -54.75
C GLY A 51 0.42 12.76 -54.17
N ARG A 52 -0.82 12.81 -53.67
CA ARG A 52 -1.43 14.02 -53.12
C ARG A 52 -0.97 14.26 -51.69
N TRP A 53 -0.44 15.46 -51.47
CA TRP A 53 -0.07 15.94 -50.14
C TRP A 53 -1.31 16.36 -49.35
N GLU A 54 -1.32 15.94 -48.09
CA GLU A 54 -2.37 16.25 -47.13
C GLU A 54 -1.70 16.93 -45.93
N TRP A 55 -1.98 18.21 -45.73
CA TRP A 55 -1.34 19.02 -44.66
C TRP A 55 -1.99 18.84 -43.29
N ILE A 56 -3.15 18.18 -43.25
CA ILE A 56 -3.97 18.03 -42.05
C ILE A 56 -3.25 17.30 -40.91
N PRO A 57 -2.47 16.22 -41.13
CA PRO A 57 -1.67 15.62 -40.06
C PRO A 57 -0.70 16.60 -39.40
N LEU A 58 -0.09 17.51 -40.18
CA LEU A 58 0.81 18.53 -39.63
C LEU A 58 0.08 19.54 -38.74
N ILE A 59 -1.15 19.92 -39.11
CA ILE A 59 -2.01 20.78 -38.28
C ILE A 59 -2.30 20.08 -36.93
N PHE A 60 -2.66 18.81 -36.95
CA PHE A 60 -2.90 18.03 -35.73
C PHE A 60 -1.63 17.83 -34.89
N ALA A 61 -0.46 17.66 -35.53
CA ALA A 61 0.83 17.63 -34.84
C ALA A 61 1.11 18.94 -34.08
N ILE A 62 0.87 20.10 -34.72
CA ILE A 62 1.02 21.41 -34.08
C ILE A 62 0.04 21.56 -32.91
N LEU A 63 -1.22 21.15 -33.07
CA LEU A 63 -2.22 21.19 -31.99
C LEU A 63 -1.81 20.33 -30.79
N SER A 64 -1.28 19.12 -31.02
CA SER A 64 -0.76 18.27 -29.95
C SER A 64 0.49 18.85 -29.27
N VAL A 65 1.40 19.50 -30.02
CA VAL A 65 2.53 20.23 -29.43
C VAL A 65 2.05 21.40 -28.56
N CYS A 66 1.01 22.13 -28.99
CA CYS A 66 0.39 23.16 -28.17
C CYS A 66 -0.24 22.58 -26.89
N CYS A 67 -0.89 21.41 -26.98
CA CYS A 67 -1.43 20.70 -25.82
C CYS A 67 -0.33 20.27 -24.84
N LEU A 68 0.80 19.76 -25.33
CA LEU A 68 1.98 19.44 -24.52
C LEU A 68 2.52 20.66 -23.78
N TRP A 69 2.64 21.81 -24.47
CA TRP A 69 3.12 23.05 -23.85
C TRP A 69 2.16 23.52 -22.75
N MET A 70 0.86 23.48 -23.00
CA MET A 70 -0.17 23.88 -22.04
C MET A 70 -0.31 22.93 -20.84
N LEU A 71 0.19 21.69 -20.95
CA LEU A 71 0.12 20.69 -19.87
C LEU A 71 0.79 21.19 -18.58
N LYS A 72 1.77 22.10 -18.69
CA LYS A 72 2.44 22.75 -17.56
C LYS A 72 1.55 23.72 -16.76
N HIS A 73 0.49 24.25 -17.37
CA HIS A 73 -0.29 25.36 -16.82
C HIS A 73 -1.79 25.04 -16.60
N GLY A 74 -2.24 23.83 -16.94
CA GLY A 74 -3.64 23.39 -16.78
C GLY A 74 -3.80 22.25 -15.79
N GLY A 75 -4.95 22.18 -15.12
CA GLY A 75 -5.34 21.03 -14.28
C GLY A 75 -5.68 19.79 -15.11
N ALA A 76 -5.84 18.64 -14.44
CA ALA A 76 -6.01 17.34 -15.08
C ALA A 76 -7.21 17.31 -16.05
N ARG A 77 -8.35 17.88 -15.63
CA ARG A 77 -9.58 17.93 -16.44
C ARG A 77 -9.43 18.76 -17.72
N ILE A 78 -8.80 19.93 -17.62
CA ILE A 78 -8.59 20.81 -18.77
C ILE A 78 -7.72 20.13 -19.82
N ASN A 79 -6.67 19.44 -19.39
CA ASN A 79 -5.78 18.74 -20.31
C ASN A 79 -6.44 17.49 -20.91
N LEU A 80 -7.28 16.78 -20.16
CA LEU A 80 -8.10 15.69 -20.70
C LEU A 80 -9.08 16.19 -21.78
N ILE A 81 -9.74 17.32 -21.56
CA ILE A 81 -10.65 17.92 -22.55
C ILE A 81 -9.89 18.26 -23.83
N LYS A 82 -8.71 18.89 -23.73
CA LYS A 82 -7.87 19.23 -24.89
C LYS A 82 -7.46 17.99 -25.68
N TYR A 83 -6.91 16.98 -24.99
CA TYR A 83 -6.54 15.69 -25.57
C TYR A 83 -7.72 15.04 -26.30
N THR A 84 -8.92 15.11 -25.70
CA THR A 84 -10.15 14.56 -26.25
C THR A 84 -10.60 15.29 -27.51
N VAL A 85 -10.55 16.63 -27.52
CA VAL A 85 -10.94 17.44 -28.69
C VAL A 85 -10.02 17.15 -29.88
N VAL A 86 -8.70 17.12 -29.67
CA VAL A 86 -7.73 16.79 -30.72
C VAL A 86 -7.95 15.38 -31.25
N SER A 87 -8.10 14.40 -30.36
CA SER A 87 -8.29 12.99 -30.74
C SER A 87 -9.60 12.76 -31.51
N ILE A 88 -10.72 13.33 -31.04
CA ILE A 88 -12.02 13.20 -31.72
C ILE A 88 -11.98 13.95 -33.07
N GLY A 89 -11.39 15.15 -33.11
CA GLY A 89 -11.24 15.90 -34.37
C GLY A 89 -10.48 15.09 -35.43
N TRP A 90 -9.38 14.44 -35.03
CA TRP A 90 -8.59 13.59 -35.92
C TRP A 90 -9.38 12.39 -36.45
N VAL A 91 -10.10 11.71 -35.55
CA VAL A 91 -10.94 10.55 -35.91
C VAL A 91 -12.07 10.98 -36.85
N CYS A 92 -12.79 12.04 -36.54
CA CYS A 92 -13.90 12.54 -37.37
C CYS A 92 -13.41 12.90 -38.78
N TRP A 93 -12.29 13.62 -38.89
CA TRP A 93 -11.72 13.98 -40.18
C TRP A 93 -11.32 12.74 -40.99
N ASN A 94 -10.58 11.81 -40.39
CA ASN A 94 -10.15 10.59 -41.08
C ASN A 94 -11.33 9.70 -41.49
N VAL A 95 -12.30 9.49 -40.62
CA VAL A 95 -13.48 8.68 -40.91
C VAL A 95 -14.30 9.31 -42.05
N ARG A 96 -14.41 10.64 -42.09
CA ARG A 96 -15.09 11.34 -43.20
C ARG A 96 -14.32 11.24 -44.52
N TYR A 97 -13.00 11.37 -44.45
CA TYR A 97 -12.15 11.46 -45.64
C TYR A 97 -11.84 10.09 -46.23
N PHE A 98 -11.36 9.14 -45.42
CA PHE A 98 -10.90 7.80 -45.83
C PHE A 98 -11.87 6.67 -45.48
N GLY A 99 -12.91 6.95 -44.70
CA GLY A 99 -13.92 5.96 -44.32
C GLY A 99 -13.59 5.17 -43.05
N TRP A 100 -14.55 4.33 -42.64
CA TRP A 100 -14.51 3.55 -41.41
C TRP A 100 -13.42 2.47 -41.39
N ASN A 101 -13.06 1.94 -42.55
CA ASN A 101 -12.09 0.85 -42.67
C ASN A 101 -10.63 1.30 -42.51
N SER A 102 -10.39 2.60 -42.29
CA SER A 102 -9.07 3.12 -41.94
C SER A 102 -8.59 2.67 -40.56
N GLY A 103 -9.50 2.23 -39.66
CA GLY A 103 -9.15 1.76 -38.31
C GLY A 103 -8.82 2.86 -37.30
N VAL A 104 -8.83 4.14 -37.70
CA VAL A 104 -8.50 5.27 -36.84
C VAL A 104 -9.44 5.39 -35.62
N GLN A 105 -10.67 4.90 -35.72
CA GLN A 105 -11.70 4.95 -34.69
C GLN A 105 -11.30 4.23 -33.39
N HIS A 106 -10.32 3.31 -33.44
CA HIS A 106 -9.77 2.68 -32.25
C HIS A 106 -9.11 3.69 -31.30
N MET A 107 -8.59 4.80 -31.82
CA MET A 107 -7.98 5.87 -31.02
C MET A 107 -8.96 6.50 -30.01
N MET A 108 -10.26 6.49 -30.28
CA MET A 108 -11.27 6.97 -29.32
C MET A 108 -11.25 6.19 -28.00
N THR A 109 -10.87 4.91 -28.03
CA THR A 109 -10.75 4.07 -26.84
C THR A 109 -9.61 4.52 -25.92
N LEU A 110 -8.56 5.17 -26.46
CA LEU A 110 -7.47 5.72 -25.63
C LEU A 110 -7.97 6.80 -24.67
N ILE A 111 -8.96 7.60 -25.11
CA ILE A 111 -9.57 8.65 -24.29
C ILE A 111 -10.20 8.03 -23.04
N LEU A 112 -10.83 6.85 -23.17
CA LEU A 112 -11.44 6.15 -22.04
C LEU A 112 -10.42 5.77 -20.97
N VAL A 113 -9.21 5.36 -21.36
CA VAL A 113 -8.14 5.06 -20.40
C VAL A 113 -7.87 6.30 -19.54
N PHE A 114 -7.69 7.47 -20.15
CA PHE A 114 -7.45 8.71 -19.40
C PHE A 114 -8.67 9.17 -18.57
N VAL A 115 -9.89 8.89 -18.99
CA VAL A 115 -11.11 9.14 -18.21
C VAL A 115 -11.13 8.24 -16.97
N PHE A 116 -10.89 6.93 -17.12
CA PHE A 116 -11.00 5.97 -16.03
C PHE A 116 -9.90 6.15 -14.98
N PHE A 117 -8.68 6.50 -15.40
CA PHE A 117 -7.55 6.74 -14.50
C PHE A 117 -7.47 8.18 -13.95
N ASN A 118 -8.40 9.07 -14.33
CA ASN A 118 -8.51 10.38 -13.69
C ASN A 118 -9.05 10.21 -12.26
N VAL A 119 -8.25 10.58 -11.26
CA VAL A 119 -8.63 10.48 -9.85
C VAL A 119 -9.58 11.58 -9.42
N TYR A 120 -9.67 12.72 -10.12
CA TYR A 120 -10.55 13.83 -9.73
C TYR A 120 -11.97 13.71 -10.26
N ASP A 121 -12.28 12.69 -11.06
CA ASP A 121 -13.62 12.50 -11.61
C ASP A 121 -14.40 11.44 -10.84
N LYS A 122 -15.65 11.79 -10.53
CA LYS A 122 -16.61 10.87 -9.91
C LYS A 122 -16.93 9.71 -10.87
N PRO A 123 -17.24 8.51 -10.36
CA PRO A 123 -17.61 7.38 -11.22
C PRO A 123 -18.78 7.69 -12.15
N ILE A 124 -19.76 8.49 -11.72
CA ILE A 124 -20.85 8.95 -12.59
C ILE A 124 -20.34 9.77 -13.80
N ASN A 125 -19.37 10.66 -13.61
CA ASN A 125 -18.80 11.44 -14.71
C ASN A 125 -18.03 10.54 -15.68
N LYS A 126 -17.32 9.53 -15.17
CA LYS A 126 -16.62 8.53 -15.99
C LYS A 126 -17.61 7.74 -16.86
N LEU A 127 -18.76 7.36 -16.29
CA LEU A 127 -19.84 6.72 -17.03
C LEU A 127 -20.43 7.64 -18.11
N LEU A 128 -20.65 8.91 -17.80
CA LEU A 128 -21.14 9.90 -18.77
C LEU A 128 -20.15 10.10 -19.93
N TRP A 129 -18.84 10.18 -19.64
CA TRP A 129 -17.78 10.21 -20.65
C TRP A 129 -17.78 8.96 -21.54
N PHE A 130 -17.89 7.78 -20.93
CA PHE A 130 -17.99 6.52 -21.64
C PHE A 130 -19.18 6.49 -22.60
N LEU A 131 -20.38 6.85 -22.11
CA LEU A 131 -21.60 6.90 -22.91
C LEU A 131 -21.49 7.93 -24.04
N SER A 132 -20.87 9.08 -23.78
CA SER A 132 -20.65 10.12 -24.80
C SER A 132 -19.74 9.63 -25.91
N ILE A 133 -18.60 9.01 -25.57
CA ILE A 133 -17.66 8.46 -26.54
C ILE A 133 -18.29 7.30 -27.32
N LEU A 134 -19.07 6.45 -26.66
CA LEU A 134 -19.83 5.38 -27.29
C LEU A 134 -20.85 5.91 -28.30
N LEU A 135 -21.62 6.93 -27.92
CA LEU A 135 -22.61 7.58 -28.80
C LEU A 135 -21.92 8.18 -30.03
N ILE A 136 -20.81 8.89 -29.86
CA ILE A 136 -20.04 9.47 -30.98
C ILE A 136 -19.53 8.36 -31.90
N ARG A 137 -18.99 7.26 -31.35
CA ARG A 137 -18.50 6.12 -32.13
C ARG A 137 -19.61 5.49 -32.97
N VAL A 138 -20.77 5.22 -32.36
CA VAL A 138 -21.93 4.63 -33.04
C VAL A 138 -22.48 5.61 -34.09
N GLY A 139 -22.60 6.89 -33.76
CA GLY A 139 -23.04 7.93 -34.68
C GLY A 139 -22.14 8.04 -35.91
N LEU A 140 -20.82 8.08 -35.72
CA LEU A 140 -19.84 8.10 -36.81
C LEU A 140 -19.97 6.87 -37.71
N PHE A 141 -20.21 5.68 -37.15
CA PHE A 141 -20.44 4.47 -37.95
C PHE A 141 -21.66 4.62 -38.86
N TYR A 142 -22.80 5.06 -38.34
CA TYR A 142 -24.00 5.27 -39.15
C TYR A 142 -23.82 6.38 -40.19
N VAL A 143 -23.11 7.46 -39.86
CA VAL A 143 -22.77 8.51 -40.83
C VAL A 143 -22.00 7.94 -42.02
N THR A 144 -21.09 6.98 -41.82
CA THR A 144 -20.37 6.33 -42.93
C THR A 144 -21.24 5.40 -43.78
N GLN A 145 -22.36 4.90 -43.25
CA GLN A 145 -23.33 4.12 -44.04
C GLN A 145 -24.20 5.02 -44.92
N LEU A 146 -24.48 6.24 -44.46
CA LEU A 146 -25.28 7.22 -45.20
C LEU A 146 -24.45 8.03 -46.20
N PHE A 147 -23.19 8.31 -45.86
CA PHE A 147 -22.29 9.13 -46.65
C PHE A 147 -20.99 8.37 -46.94
N PRO A 148 -20.69 8.04 -48.21
CA PRO A 148 -19.44 7.38 -48.55
C PRO A 148 -18.23 8.27 -48.27
N ALA A 149 -17.07 7.64 -48.12
CA ALA A 149 -15.79 8.33 -47.93
C ALA A 149 -15.51 9.31 -49.08
N LEU A 150 -14.90 10.47 -48.78
CA LEU A 150 -14.52 11.44 -49.82
C LEU A 150 -13.46 10.89 -50.76
N TYR A 151 -12.56 10.07 -50.22
CA TYR A 151 -11.49 9.44 -50.95
C TYR A 151 -11.49 7.93 -50.68
N ASN A 152 -11.58 7.15 -51.75
CA ASN A 152 -11.55 5.70 -51.66
C ASN A 152 -10.13 5.22 -51.94
N MET A 153 -9.38 4.96 -50.87
CA MET A 153 -8.04 4.39 -50.98
C MET A 153 -8.10 3.01 -51.65
N GLY A 154 -7.15 2.72 -52.54
CA GLY A 154 -6.97 1.36 -53.05
C GLY A 154 -6.74 0.37 -51.91
N THR A 155 -7.16 -0.90 -52.08
CA THR A 155 -7.13 -1.91 -51.01
C THR A 155 -5.78 -2.03 -50.32
N LYS A 156 -4.67 -1.98 -51.08
CA LYS A 156 -3.31 -2.03 -50.52
C LYS A 156 -2.99 -0.82 -49.63
N ALA A 157 -3.34 0.38 -50.07
CA ALA A 157 -3.15 1.62 -49.33
C ALA A 157 -3.97 1.62 -48.03
N ASN A 158 -5.24 1.22 -48.09
CA ASN A 158 -6.09 1.12 -46.90
C ASN A 158 -5.53 0.11 -45.89
N THR A 159 -5.07 -1.07 -46.36
CA THR A 159 -4.45 -2.05 -45.47
C THR A 159 -3.21 -1.50 -44.78
N ILE A 160 -2.29 -0.84 -45.51
CA ILE A 160 -1.10 -0.23 -44.91
C ILE A 160 -1.49 0.81 -43.84
N TYR A 161 -2.46 1.67 -44.16
CA TYR A 161 -2.88 2.73 -43.24
C TYR A 161 -3.58 2.16 -42.00
N GLN A 162 -4.45 1.16 -42.18
CA GLN A 162 -5.11 0.46 -41.09
C GLN A 162 -4.11 -0.28 -40.19
N THR A 163 -3.08 -0.90 -40.76
CA THR A 163 -2.00 -1.52 -40.00
C THR A 163 -1.25 -0.48 -39.16
N LEU A 164 -0.89 0.67 -39.73
CA LEU A 164 -0.26 1.77 -38.99
C LEU A 164 -1.13 2.24 -37.81
N ASN A 165 -2.42 2.50 -38.07
CA ASN A 165 -3.37 2.96 -37.04
C ASN A 165 -3.51 1.93 -35.91
N THR A 166 -3.56 0.65 -36.26
CA THR A 166 -3.66 -0.45 -35.29
C THR A 166 -2.41 -0.52 -34.43
N ILE A 167 -1.22 -0.49 -35.02
CA ILE A 167 0.05 -0.51 -34.29
C ILE A 167 0.17 0.71 -33.37
N ALA A 168 -0.12 1.92 -33.87
CA ALA A 168 -0.08 3.14 -33.08
C ALA A 168 -1.05 3.09 -31.89
N PHE A 169 -2.26 2.58 -32.10
CA PHE A 169 -3.26 2.42 -31.03
C PHE A 169 -2.76 1.48 -29.94
N PHE A 170 -2.28 0.29 -30.31
CA PHE A 170 -1.78 -0.69 -29.35
C PHE A 170 -0.55 -0.19 -28.61
N LEU A 171 0.37 0.52 -29.29
CA LEU A 171 1.55 1.10 -28.66
C LEU A 171 1.17 2.16 -27.61
N MET A 172 0.29 3.11 -27.98
CA MET A 172 -0.18 4.15 -27.05
C MET A 172 -0.94 3.55 -25.87
N LEU A 173 -1.80 2.56 -26.13
CA LEU A 173 -2.55 1.85 -25.09
C LEU A 173 -1.60 1.13 -24.13
N ALA A 174 -0.61 0.40 -24.66
CA ALA A 174 0.38 -0.31 -23.86
C ALA A 174 1.19 0.65 -22.99
N CYS A 175 1.70 1.76 -23.55
CA CYS A 175 2.43 2.77 -22.79
C CYS A 175 1.58 3.38 -21.67
N ALA A 176 0.34 3.76 -21.95
CA ALA A 176 -0.57 4.31 -20.94
C ALA A 176 -0.85 3.30 -19.82
N CYS A 177 -1.20 2.06 -20.18
CA CYS A 177 -1.48 0.99 -19.21
C CYS A 177 -0.25 0.63 -18.36
N ILE A 178 0.96 0.58 -18.93
CA ILE A 178 2.20 0.31 -18.19
C ILE A 178 2.45 1.44 -17.18
N ILE A 179 2.32 2.70 -17.58
CA ILE A 179 2.53 3.85 -16.68
C ILE A 179 1.50 3.82 -15.54
N PHE A 180 0.23 3.57 -15.83
CA PHE A 180 -0.80 3.48 -14.80
C PHE A 180 -0.59 2.28 -13.87
N SER A 181 -0.29 1.10 -14.41
CA SER A 181 -0.06 -0.13 -13.65
C SER A 181 1.13 0.01 -12.70
N THR A 182 2.28 0.46 -13.20
CA THR A 182 3.49 0.66 -12.38
C THR A 182 3.27 1.70 -11.27
N SER A 183 2.50 2.75 -11.53
CA SER A 183 2.19 3.78 -10.54
C SER A 183 1.25 3.27 -9.43
N ILE A 184 0.29 2.42 -9.78
CA ILE A 184 -0.59 1.77 -8.81
C ILE A 184 0.21 0.80 -7.93
N GLN A 185 1.05 -0.04 -8.55
CA GLN A 185 1.90 -0.99 -7.82
C GLN A 185 2.85 -0.29 -6.84
N GLU A 186 3.46 0.82 -7.25
CA GLU A 186 4.34 1.59 -6.36
C GLU A 186 3.55 2.19 -5.18
N THR A 187 2.37 2.74 -5.44
CA THR A 187 1.52 3.29 -4.37
C THR A 187 1.10 2.20 -3.37
N GLU A 188 0.72 1.02 -3.87
CA GLU A 188 0.36 -0.11 -3.02
C GLU A 188 1.56 -0.61 -2.19
N ARG A 189 2.75 -0.69 -2.80
CA ARG A 189 3.99 -1.05 -2.09
C ARG A 189 4.29 -0.07 -0.96
N GLN A 190 4.20 1.24 -1.23
CA GLN A 190 4.43 2.27 -0.22
C GLN A 190 3.42 2.18 0.93
N LEU A 191 2.14 1.92 0.62
CA LEU A 191 1.11 1.70 1.64
C LEU A 191 1.41 0.48 2.50
N ARG A 192 1.81 -0.65 1.89
CA ARG A 192 2.19 -1.87 2.63
C ARG A 192 3.38 -1.64 3.55
N LEU A 193 4.43 -0.97 3.06
CA LEU A 193 5.61 -0.66 3.86
C LEU A 193 5.28 0.27 5.04
N ARG A 194 4.47 1.30 4.81
CA ARG A 194 4.01 2.20 5.90
C ARG A 194 3.18 1.45 6.92
N ASN A 195 2.27 0.59 6.48
CA ASN A 195 1.51 -0.26 7.40
C ASN A 195 2.45 -1.16 8.21
N GLN A 196 3.45 -1.79 7.60
CA GLN A 196 4.41 -2.61 8.35
C GLN A 196 5.19 -1.82 9.41
N ILE A 197 5.60 -0.58 9.09
CA ILE A 197 6.25 0.31 10.06
C ILE A 197 5.29 0.63 11.20
N LEU A 198 4.06 1.07 10.90
CA LEU A 198 3.03 1.35 11.90
C LEU A 198 2.71 0.11 12.76
N TYR A 199 2.68 -1.08 12.15
CA TYR A 199 2.47 -2.34 12.87
C TYR A 199 3.61 -2.62 13.86
N LYS A 200 4.86 -2.36 13.48
CA LYS A 200 6.03 -2.50 14.37
C LYS A 200 6.01 -1.46 15.48
N GLU A 201 5.76 -0.19 15.17
CA GLU A 201 5.66 0.89 16.15
C GLU A 201 4.52 0.64 17.15
N ALA A 202 3.38 0.13 16.68
CA ALA A 202 2.26 -0.28 17.53
C ALA A 202 2.47 -1.64 18.22
N GLY A 203 3.56 -2.35 17.94
CA GLY A 203 3.92 -3.65 18.52
C GLY A 203 4.89 -3.56 19.69
N THR A 204 5.39 -2.37 19.99
CA THR A 204 6.38 -2.14 21.06
C THR A 204 5.85 -1.19 22.13
N ASP A 205 6.26 -1.39 23.37
CA ASP A 205 5.98 -0.45 24.46
C ASP A 205 6.86 0.80 24.31
N SER A 206 6.23 1.98 24.33
CA SER A 206 6.91 3.25 24.09
C SER A 206 7.95 3.64 25.16
N LEU A 207 7.85 3.09 26.37
CA LEU A 207 8.75 3.41 27.48
C LEU A 207 9.93 2.44 27.54
N THR A 208 9.68 1.14 27.40
CA THR A 208 10.75 0.12 27.52
C THR A 208 11.38 -0.25 26.17
N GLY A 209 10.66 -0.08 25.06
CA GLY A 209 11.07 -0.57 23.74
C GLY A 209 10.94 -2.09 23.58
N LEU A 210 10.47 -2.82 24.61
CA LEU A 210 10.12 -4.23 24.47
C LEU A 210 8.89 -4.42 23.58
N PRO A 211 8.71 -5.59 22.95
CA PRO A 211 7.41 -6.02 22.46
C PRO A 211 6.31 -5.75 23.49
N ASN A 212 5.12 -5.38 23.03
CA ASN A 212 3.93 -5.31 23.88
C ASN A 212 3.20 -6.66 23.88
N ARG A 213 2.20 -6.78 24.76
CA ARG A 213 1.33 -7.96 24.86
C ARG A 213 0.82 -8.47 23.50
N ARG A 214 0.37 -7.57 22.61
CA ARG A 214 -0.14 -7.95 21.29
C ARG A 214 0.94 -8.62 20.44
N LEU A 215 2.11 -8.00 20.33
CA LEU A 215 3.20 -8.54 19.50
C LEU A 215 3.72 -9.87 20.07
N MET A 216 3.80 -10.01 21.39
CA MET A 216 4.20 -11.28 22.02
C MET A 216 3.21 -12.41 21.71
N ILE A 217 1.90 -12.17 21.81
CA ILE A 217 0.88 -13.17 21.46
C ILE A 217 1.03 -13.60 20.00
N GLU A 218 1.16 -12.65 19.08
CA GLU A 218 1.37 -12.94 17.65
C GLU A 218 2.64 -13.80 17.41
N GLN A 219 3.72 -13.52 18.14
CA GLN A 219 4.98 -14.29 18.05
C GLN A 219 4.80 -15.74 18.54
N ILE A 220 4.12 -15.94 19.67
CA ILE A 220 3.88 -17.28 20.22
C ILE A 220 2.94 -18.07 19.31
N GLU A 221 1.86 -17.45 18.82
CA GLU A 221 0.94 -18.09 17.87
C GLU A 221 1.65 -18.51 16.58
N GLN A 222 2.49 -17.65 16.02
CA GLN A 222 3.30 -17.97 14.85
C GLN A 222 4.25 -19.15 15.14
N TYR A 223 4.91 -19.15 16.30
CA TYR A 223 5.77 -20.26 16.72
C TYR A 223 4.99 -21.59 16.82
N CYS A 224 3.78 -21.59 17.39
CA CYS A 224 2.92 -22.77 17.46
C CYS A 224 2.54 -23.31 16.08
N VAL A 225 2.33 -22.42 15.09
CA VAL A 225 2.02 -22.82 13.71
C VAL A 225 3.23 -23.45 13.03
N GLU A 226 4.42 -22.86 13.19
CA GLU A 226 5.66 -23.31 12.57
C GLU A 226 6.25 -24.56 13.25
N ASN A 227 6.05 -24.72 14.56
CA ASN A 227 6.69 -25.73 15.39
C ASN A 227 5.67 -26.56 16.18
N ARG A 228 4.70 -27.17 15.49
CA ARG A 228 3.53 -27.87 16.08
C ARG A 228 3.81 -28.91 17.19
N ASN A 229 5.05 -29.39 17.32
CA ASN A 229 5.44 -30.41 18.30
C ASN A 229 6.70 -30.02 19.10
N GLN A 230 7.04 -28.75 19.21
CA GLN A 230 8.14 -28.31 20.06
C GLN A 230 7.63 -27.80 21.39
N THR A 231 8.28 -28.23 22.47
CA THR A 231 8.07 -27.69 23.81
C THR A 231 8.44 -26.21 23.83
N PHE A 232 7.69 -25.43 24.59
CA PHE A 232 8.08 -24.09 25.00
C PHE A 232 7.42 -23.78 26.34
N CYS A 233 7.94 -22.77 27.03
CA CYS A 233 7.31 -22.23 28.23
C CYS A 233 6.96 -20.75 28.03
N VAL A 234 5.96 -20.30 28.79
CA VAL A 234 5.69 -18.88 29.01
C VAL A 234 5.87 -18.57 30.49
N ALA A 235 6.32 -17.36 30.80
CA ALA A 235 6.43 -16.90 32.17
C ALA A 235 5.84 -15.51 32.31
N ILE A 236 4.97 -15.31 33.30
CA ILE A 236 4.42 -14.00 33.64
C ILE A 236 5.07 -13.53 34.93
N ALA A 237 5.59 -12.31 34.92
CA ALA A 237 6.27 -11.70 36.03
C ALA A 237 5.63 -10.36 36.39
N ASP A 238 5.59 -10.07 37.68
CA ASP A 238 5.10 -8.80 38.21
C ASP A 238 6.07 -8.27 39.26
N LEU A 239 6.35 -6.97 39.21
CA LEU A 239 7.26 -6.31 40.14
C LEU A 239 6.68 -6.22 41.55
N ASP A 240 7.43 -6.69 42.53
CA ASP A 240 6.97 -6.67 43.92
C ASP A 240 6.95 -5.24 44.47
N TYR A 241 5.80 -4.84 45.02
CA TYR A 241 5.61 -3.55 45.67
C TYR A 241 5.93 -2.33 44.78
N PHE A 242 5.83 -2.43 43.46
CA PHE A 242 6.18 -1.33 42.54
C PHE A 242 5.32 -0.07 42.76
N LYS A 243 4.06 -0.22 43.16
CA LYS A 243 3.25 0.91 43.63
C LYS A 243 3.91 1.69 44.77
N GLN A 244 4.54 1.02 45.74
CA GLN A 244 5.25 1.70 46.83
C GLN A 244 6.46 2.49 46.33
N VAL A 245 7.15 1.99 45.29
CA VAL A 245 8.24 2.72 44.62
C VAL A 245 7.72 4.00 43.98
N ASN A 246 6.60 3.93 43.27
CA ASN A 246 5.95 5.11 42.68
C ASN A 246 5.48 6.10 43.75
N ASP A 247 4.85 5.62 44.82
CA ASP A 247 4.33 6.45 45.90
C ASP A 247 5.47 7.13 46.69
N THR A 248 6.63 6.47 46.82
CA THR A 248 7.78 6.96 47.59
C THR A 248 8.69 7.89 46.77
N TYR A 249 8.98 7.54 45.52
CA TYR A 249 9.99 8.20 44.69
C TYR A 249 9.43 8.90 43.45
N GLY A 250 8.12 8.80 43.22
CA GLY A 250 7.40 9.37 42.08
C GLY A 250 7.45 8.52 40.82
N HIS A 251 6.49 8.75 39.92
CA HIS A 251 6.34 7.97 38.67
C HIS A 251 7.59 7.97 37.77
N LYS A 252 8.35 9.06 37.73
CA LYS A 252 9.61 9.11 36.95
C LYS A 252 10.66 8.13 37.46
N CYS A 253 10.65 7.82 38.76
CA CYS A 253 11.49 6.77 39.32
C CYS A 253 10.99 5.39 38.87
N GLY A 254 9.67 5.16 38.90
CA GLY A 254 9.07 3.94 38.35
C GLY A 254 9.44 3.69 36.89
N ASP A 255 9.33 4.71 36.04
CA ASP A 255 9.75 4.64 34.64
C ASP A 255 11.22 4.25 34.49
N TYR A 256 12.09 4.86 35.30
CA TYR A 256 13.51 4.53 35.36
C TYR A 256 13.75 3.06 35.77
N VAL A 257 13.03 2.56 36.77
CA VAL A 257 13.12 1.16 37.21
C VAL A 257 12.74 0.21 36.08
N LEU A 258 11.63 0.47 35.38
CA LEU A 258 11.18 -0.34 34.25
C LEU A 258 12.19 -0.38 33.10
N MET A 259 12.81 0.77 32.78
CA MET A 259 13.87 0.85 31.78
C MET A 259 15.12 0.05 32.20
N ARG A 260 15.50 0.10 33.47
CA ARG A 260 16.66 -0.64 34.01
C ARG A 260 16.43 -2.15 33.98
N LEU A 261 15.24 -2.60 34.36
CA LEU A 261 14.84 -4.00 34.27
C LEU A 261 14.82 -4.49 32.85
N THR A 262 14.26 -3.71 31.93
CA THR A 262 14.24 -4.04 30.50
C THR A 262 15.65 -4.28 29.95
N LYS A 263 16.60 -3.42 30.33
CA LYS A 263 18.00 -3.60 29.94
C LYS A 263 18.57 -4.90 30.51
N LEU A 264 18.31 -5.19 31.79
CA LEU A 264 18.72 -6.43 32.43
C LEU A 264 18.12 -7.66 31.74
N PHE A 265 16.83 -7.64 31.40
CA PHE A 265 16.14 -8.73 30.70
C PHE A 265 16.74 -8.99 29.32
N THR A 266 17.02 -7.90 28.59
CA THR A 266 17.61 -7.99 27.25
C THR A 266 19.04 -8.56 27.29
N GLU A 267 19.84 -8.13 28.25
CA GLU A 267 21.21 -8.61 28.45
C GLU A 267 21.23 -10.06 28.96
N HIS A 268 20.32 -10.43 29.86
CA HIS A 268 20.21 -11.77 30.41
C HIS A 268 19.67 -12.78 29.40
N ALA A 269 18.76 -12.36 28.51
CA ALA A 269 18.16 -13.23 27.51
C ALA A 269 19.22 -14.01 26.72
N MET A 270 20.23 -13.36 26.14
CA MET A 270 21.26 -14.01 25.31
C MET A 270 20.68 -15.06 24.34
N GLU A 271 19.61 -14.70 23.62
CA GLU A 271 18.84 -15.58 22.70
C GLU A 271 18.03 -16.72 23.34
N ARG A 272 18.06 -16.86 24.68
CA ARG A 272 17.34 -17.91 25.43
C ARG A 272 15.83 -17.68 25.55
N TYR A 273 15.42 -16.41 25.58
CA TYR A 273 14.00 -16.04 25.66
C TYR A 273 13.74 -14.68 25.02
N SER A 274 12.48 -14.40 24.72
CA SER A 274 11.99 -13.06 24.38
C SER A 274 11.22 -12.48 25.56
N ALA A 275 11.41 -11.19 25.86
CA ALA A 275 10.67 -10.49 26.89
C ALA A 275 9.70 -9.48 26.25
N CYS A 276 8.53 -9.29 26.86
CA CYS A 276 7.58 -8.25 26.49
C CYS A 276 7.07 -7.52 27.72
N ARG A 277 6.59 -6.29 27.51
CA ARG A 277 5.80 -5.58 28.51
C ARG A 277 4.35 -6.02 28.39
N TRP A 278 3.89 -6.78 29.39
CA TRP A 278 2.56 -7.38 29.41
C TRP A 278 1.50 -6.41 29.92
N GLY A 279 1.89 -5.57 30.89
CA GLY A 279 1.05 -4.57 31.54
C GLY A 279 1.86 -3.38 32.07
N GLY A 280 1.30 -2.68 33.06
CA GLY A 280 1.95 -1.50 33.66
C GLY A 280 3.27 -1.84 34.34
N GLU A 281 3.25 -2.83 35.22
CA GLU A 281 4.41 -3.35 35.99
C GLU A 281 4.69 -4.84 35.72
N GLU A 282 3.96 -5.40 34.76
CA GLU A 282 3.98 -6.81 34.38
C GLU A 282 4.80 -7.04 33.11
N PHE A 283 5.56 -8.14 33.11
CA PHE A 283 6.35 -8.62 31.99
C PHE A 283 5.95 -10.06 31.66
N CYS A 284 6.03 -10.43 30.39
CA CYS A 284 5.85 -11.82 29.97
C CYS A 284 7.07 -12.25 29.15
N PHE A 285 7.53 -13.47 29.40
CA PHE A 285 8.67 -14.08 28.76
C PHE A 285 8.22 -15.29 27.96
N PHE A 286 8.74 -15.41 26.74
CA PHE A 286 8.55 -16.56 25.88
C PHE A 286 9.87 -17.32 25.75
N LEU A 287 9.86 -18.60 26.13
CA LEU A 287 11.02 -19.48 26.19
C LEU A 287 10.87 -20.63 25.19
N PRO A 288 11.22 -20.42 23.91
CA PRO A 288 11.07 -21.44 22.87
C PRO A 288 12.03 -22.62 23.12
N GLY A 289 11.54 -23.84 22.95
CA GLY A 289 12.36 -25.05 23.01
C GLY A 289 12.72 -25.53 24.42
N MET A 290 12.22 -24.87 25.47
CA MET A 290 12.52 -25.21 26.87
C MET A 290 11.35 -25.91 27.55
N ASN A 291 11.66 -26.96 28.31
CA ASN A 291 10.72 -27.56 29.26
C ASN A 291 10.64 -26.75 30.57
N LEU A 292 9.73 -27.14 31.46
CA LEU A 292 9.45 -26.42 32.70
C LEU A 292 10.68 -26.31 33.63
N ASP A 293 11.50 -27.36 33.72
CA ASP A 293 12.70 -27.36 34.58
C ASP A 293 13.77 -26.39 34.06
N GLU A 294 14.03 -26.41 32.75
CA GLU A 294 14.96 -25.51 32.08
C GLU A 294 14.50 -24.06 32.19
N ALA A 295 13.22 -23.82 31.88
CA ALA A 295 12.62 -22.49 31.97
C ALA A 295 12.64 -21.97 33.41
N GLY A 296 12.31 -22.83 34.38
CA GLY A 296 12.37 -22.53 35.81
C GLY A 296 13.78 -22.13 36.25
N ALA A 297 14.82 -22.84 35.81
CA ALA A 297 16.20 -22.49 36.13
C ALA A 297 16.61 -21.12 35.57
N VAL A 298 16.26 -20.83 34.32
CA VAL A 298 16.55 -19.53 33.68
C VAL A 298 15.80 -18.39 34.37
N MET A 299 14.53 -18.60 34.74
CA MET A 299 13.72 -17.61 35.44
C MET A 299 14.20 -17.38 36.88
N ASN A 300 14.71 -18.42 37.56
CA ASN A 300 15.28 -18.28 38.90
C ASN A 300 16.58 -17.47 38.89
N ASP A 301 17.47 -17.70 37.92
CA ASP A 301 18.66 -16.85 37.73
C ASP A 301 18.25 -15.39 37.48
N LEU A 302 17.27 -15.16 36.60
CA LEU A 302 16.75 -13.82 36.36
C LEU A 302 16.22 -13.15 37.63
N CYS A 303 15.41 -13.87 38.43
CA CYS A 303 14.88 -13.37 39.70
C CYS A 303 16.02 -12.95 40.66
N PHE A 304 17.07 -13.77 40.73
CA PHE A 304 18.25 -13.48 41.54
C PHE A 304 19.05 -12.26 41.04
N GLN A 305 19.20 -12.08 39.72
CA GLN A 305 19.87 -10.90 39.15
C GLN A 305 19.08 -9.61 39.47
N VAL A 306 17.75 -9.67 39.43
CA VAL A 306 16.88 -8.54 39.77
C VAL A 306 17.01 -8.18 41.24
N GLU A 307 16.95 -9.17 42.14
CA GLU A 307 17.13 -8.95 43.59
C GLU A 307 18.48 -8.29 43.92
N LYS A 308 19.54 -8.69 43.22
CA LYS A 308 20.88 -8.10 43.37
C LYS A 308 21.06 -6.74 42.71
N MET A 309 20.14 -6.33 41.85
CA MET A 309 20.24 -5.07 41.14
C MET A 309 20.03 -3.89 42.10
N LYS A 310 21.11 -3.16 42.37
CA LYS A 310 21.03 -1.89 43.09
C LYS A 310 20.58 -0.77 42.16
N LEU A 311 19.47 -0.13 42.51
CA LEU A 311 18.91 1.01 41.81
C LEU A 311 19.29 2.29 42.55
N GLN A 312 19.84 3.24 41.83
CA GLN A 312 20.13 4.58 42.33
C GLN A 312 19.36 5.61 41.54
N TYR A 313 18.59 6.45 42.23
CA TYR A 313 17.79 7.53 41.64
C TYR A 313 17.71 8.72 42.59
N ASN A 314 18.09 9.91 42.11
CA ASN A 314 18.13 11.17 42.89
C ASN A 314 18.84 11.04 44.26
N GLY A 315 19.93 10.28 44.33
CA GLY A 315 20.72 10.09 45.55
C GLY A 315 20.18 9.04 46.54
N ASN A 316 19.05 8.39 46.24
CA ASN A 316 18.54 7.26 47.02
C ASN A 316 18.99 5.94 46.39
N GLU A 317 19.41 4.99 47.23
CA GLU A 317 19.71 3.61 46.83
C GLU A 317 18.63 2.67 47.38
N PHE A 318 18.07 1.82 46.51
CA PHE A 318 17.08 0.81 46.88
C PHE A 318 17.19 -0.40 45.95
N SER A 319 16.52 -1.49 46.32
CA SER A 319 16.38 -2.70 45.50
C SER A 319 14.91 -2.98 45.23
N ILE A 320 14.66 -3.80 44.20
CA ILE A 320 13.34 -4.31 43.88
C ILE A 320 13.46 -5.81 43.63
N THR A 321 12.36 -6.51 43.86
CA THR A 321 12.23 -7.94 43.52
C THR A 321 11.11 -8.13 42.54
N LEU A 322 11.05 -9.29 41.92
CA LEU A 322 9.92 -9.70 41.10
C LEU A 322 9.47 -11.10 41.49
N THR A 323 8.22 -11.40 41.20
CA THR A 323 7.69 -12.75 41.32
C THR A 323 7.32 -13.24 39.92
N ILE A 324 7.57 -14.51 39.62
CA ILE A 324 7.35 -15.12 38.30
C ILE A 324 6.49 -16.38 38.46
N GLY A 325 5.47 -16.54 37.63
CA GLY A 325 4.80 -17.83 37.37
C GLY A 325 5.20 -18.35 36.00
N VAL A 326 5.55 -19.63 35.90
CA VAL A 326 6.03 -20.28 34.66
C VAL A 326 5.13 -21.46 34.31
N GLU A 327 4.73 -21.57 33.05
CA GLU A 327 3.91 -22.67 32.55
C GLU A 327 4.50 -23.26 31.27
N GLU A 328 4.50 -24.59 31.18
CA GLU A 328 4.91 -25.34 29.99
C GLU A 328 3.73 -25.60 29.06
N TYR A 329 3.96 -25.48 27.75
CA TYR A 329 2.93 -25.77 26.76
C TYR A 329 2.61 -27.26 26.67
N ASP A 330 1.33 -27.59 26.84
CA ASP A 330 0.81 -28.97 26.87
C ASP A 330 0.50 -29.56 25.47
N PHE A 331 0.91 -28.88 24.39
CA PHE A 331 0.67 -29.26 22.99
C PHE A 331 -0.79 -29.29 22.52
N ALA A 332 -1.75 -28.94 23.38
CA ALA A 332 -3.16 -29.13 23.10
C ALA A 332 -4.02 -27.90 23.41
N SER A 333 -3.71 -27.21 24.50
CA SER A 333 -4.50 -26.10 25.01
C SER A 333 -4.32 -24.82 24.20
N PRO A 334 -5.36 -23.97 24.10
CA PRO A 334 -5.21 -22.62 23.57
C PRO A 334 -4.16 -21.80 24.35
N LEU A 335 -3.49 -20.87 23.66
CA LEU A 335 -2.49 -20.00 24.28
C LEU A 335 -3.03 -19.21 25.48
N ASP A 336 -4.30 -18.78 25.44
CA ASP A 336 -4.93 -18.10 26.57
C ASP A 336 -4.98 -18.97 27.84
N THR A 337 -5.22 -20.27 27.70
CA THR A 337 -5.21 -21.21 28.84
C THR A 337 -3.82 -21.30 29.46
N LEU A 338 -2.79 -21.38 28.61
CA LEU A 338 -1.39 -21.41 29.05
C LEU A 338 -1.00 -20.14 29.81
N LEU A 339 -1.35 -18.97 29.27
CA LEU A 339 -1.08 -17.68 29.89
C LEU A 339 -1.81 -17.53 31.23
N ASN A 340 -3.07 -17.97 31.31
CA ASN A 340 -3.84 -17.94 32.56
C ASN A 340 -3.21 -18.83 33.64
N ALA A 341 -2.71 -20.02 33.29
CA ALA A 341 -2.06 -20.90 34.25
C ALA A 341 -0.74 -20.31 34.77
N ALA A 342 0.05 -19.65 33.92
CA ALA A 342 1.23 -18.88 34.35
C ALA A 342 0.85 -17.71 35.29
N ASP A 343 -0.26 -17.02 35.04
CA ASP A 343 -0.78 -15.95 35.90
C ASP A 343 -1.24 -16.47 37.27
N GLU A 344 -1.92 -17.62 37.31
CA GLU A 344 -2.29 -18.28 38.56
C GLU A 344 -1.06 -18.63 39.41
N LYS A 345 0.01 -19.15 38.79
CA LYS A 345 1.28 -19.43 39.46
C LYS A 345 1.95 -18.17 39.99
N LEU A 346 1.93 -17.08 39.22
CA LEU A 346 2.39 -15.77 39.68
C LEU A 346 1.63 -15.33 40.93
N TYR A 347 0.30 -15.44 40.92
CA TYR A 347 -0.55 -15.10 42.05
C TYR A 347 -0.23 -15.96 43.30
N MET A 348 -0.01 -17.27 43.12
CA MET A 348 0.45 -18.15 44.20
C MET A 348 1.79 -17.67 44.79
N GLY A 349 2.75 -17.29 43.94
CA GLY A 349 4.04 -16.76 44.37
C GLY A 349 3.92 -15.48 45.19
N LYS A 350 3.03 -14.56 44.78
CA LYS A 350 2.76 -13.31 45.50
C LYS A 350 2.20 -13.58 46.90
N ASN A 351 1.32 -14.56 47.04
CA ASN A 351 0.73 -14.95 48.33
C ASN A 351 1.69 -15.74 49.21
N ALA A 352 2.62 -16.48 48.63
CA ALA A 352 3.58 -17.29 49.35
C ALA A 352 4.77 -16.48 49.91
N GLY A 353 4.81 -15.16 49.67
CA GLY A 353 5.82 -14.25 50.22
C GLY A 353 6.68 -13.53 49.18
N ARG A 354 6.33 -13.58 47.88
CA ARG A 354 7.00 -12.85 46.78
C ARG A 354 8.46 -13.28 46.56
N ASN A 355 9.20 -12.54 45.71
CA ASN A 355 10.59 -12.77 45.32
C ASN A 355 10.91 -14.23 45.01
N ARG A 356 10.18 -14.82 44.05
CA ARG A 356 10.31 -16.24 43.71
C ARG A 356 9.76 -16.57 42.33
N VAL A 357 10.14 -17.75 41.87
CA VAL A 357 9.55 -18.43 40.72
C VAL A 357 8.63 -19.54 41.21
N VAL A 358 7.45 -19.65 40.62
CA VAL A 358 6.52 -20.77 40.79
C VAL A 358 6.38 -21.47 39.45
N VAL A 359 6.71 -22.76 39.42
CA VAL A 359 6.58 -23.66 38.26
C VAL A 359 5.43 -24.62 38.45
#